data_AF-A0A254Q3Q1-F1
#
_entry.id   AF-A0A254Q3Q1-F1
#
_cell.length_a   1.000
_cell.length_b   1.000
_cell.length_c   1.000
_cell.angle_alpha   90.00
_cell.angle_beta   90.00
_cell.angle_gamma   90.00
#
_symmetry.space_group_name_H-M   'P 1'
#
loop_
_entity.id
_entity.type
_entity.pdbx_description
1 polymer ?
#
loop_
_entity_poly.entity_id
_entity_poly.type
_entity_poly.pdbx_seq_one_letter_code
_entity_poly.pdbx_strand_id
1 'polypeptide(L)'
;MAPEMAAGYIFGIVPSLATTGAHYWFHKKKTTSLAFQQLQKNLATVQKYWCESQSRILHLEETSAAKDQEAFKTSLYVMGSLFAFMSWAGFMFNMIVLASTRKLAISRFEQKIFASDLCKKNLSRAEIEEILKDCEG
;
A
#
# COMPACT_ATOMS: atom_id res chain seq x y z
N MET A 1 14.41 6.91 37.23
CA MET A 1 13.37 6.05 36.61
C MET A 1 13.74 4.61 36.92
N ALA A 2 12.79 3.80 37.39
CA ALA A 2 13.06 2.41 37.72
C ALA A 2 13.38 1.62 36.42
N PRO A 3 14.46 0.83 36.37
CA PRO A 3 14.89 0.11 35.16
C PRO A 3 13.80 -0.80 34.57
N GLU A 4 12.86 -1.26 35.40
CA GLU A 4 11.69 -2.06 35.02
C GLU A 4 10.73 -1.28 34.12
N MET A 5 10.54 0.02 34.37
CA MET A 5 9.70 0.88 33.52
C MET A 5 10.35 1.15 32.17
N ALA A 6 11.68 1.30 32.15
CA ALA A 6 12.43 1.45 30.90
C ALA A 6 12.38 0.17 30.05
N ALA A 7 12.53 -1.00 30.69
CA ALA A 7 12.37 -2.30 30.04
C ALA A 7 10.96 -2.45 29.44
N GLY A 8 9.90 -2.17 30.22
CA GLY A 8 8.52 -2.25 29.76
C GLY A 8 8.21 -1.37 28.55
N TYR A 9 8.80 -0.17 28.49
CA TYR A 9 8.68 0.74 27.35
C TYR A 9 9.39 0.20 26.09
N ILE A 10 10.62 -0.30 26.24
CA ILE A 10 11.40 -0.90 25.13
C ILE A 10 10.68 -2.12 24.56
N PHE A 11 10.07 -2.95 25.42
CA PHE A 11 9.29 -4.11 24.99
C PHE A 11 8.10 -3.74 24.10
N GLY A 12 7.54 -2.53 24.20
CA GLY A 12 6.50 -2.07 23.28
C GLY A 12 7.03 -1.40 22.00
N ILE A 13 8.27 -0.90 22.00
CA ILE A 13 8.91 -0.34 20.79
C ILE A 13 9.18 -1.43 19.77
N VAL A 14 9.79 -2.55 20.19
CA VAL A 14 10.17 -3.67 19.32
C VAL A 14 8.99 -4.17 18.45
N PRO A 15 7.82 -4.53 19.02
CA PRO A 15 6.69 -4.98 18.22
C PRO A 15 6.11 -3.87 17.34
N SER A 16 6.17 -2.59 17.75
CA SER A 16 5.75 -1.46 16.91
C SER A 16 6.62 -1.31 15.66
N LEU A 17 7.95 -1.45 15.81
CA LEU A 17 8.89 -1.47 14.69
C LEU A 17 8.68 -2.71 13.81
N ALA A 18 8.43 -3.87 14.41
CA ALA A 18 8.13 -5.10 13.68
C ALA A 18 6.86 -4.97 12.82
N THR A 19 5.78 -4.38 13.35
CA THR A 19 4.54 -4.11 12.60
C THR A 19 4.77 -3.10 11.47
N THR A 20 5.60 -2.08 11.69
CA THR A 20 6.02 -1.14 10.64
C THR A 20 6.77 -1.88 9.52
N GLY A 21 7.68 -2.79 9.89
CA GLY A 21 8.37 -3.66 8.94
C GLY A 21 7.39 -4.59 8.18
N ALA A 22 6.36 -5.09 8.85
CA ALA A 22 5.31 -5.89 8.23
C ALA A 22 4.55 -5.07 7.16
N HIS A 23 4.14 -3.83 7.46
CA HIS A 23 3.53 -2.92 6.46
C HIS A 23 4.40 -2.77 5.22
N TYR A 24 5.70 -2.51 5.40
CA TYR A 24 6.63 -2.38 4.28
C TYR A 24 6.73 -3.67 3.46
N TRP A 25 6.96 -4.80 4.13
CA TRP A 25 7.08 -6.11 3.49
C TRP A 25 5.83 -6.44 2.67
N PHE A 26 4.66 -6.15 3.24
CA PHE A 26 3.38 -6.39 2.62
C PHE A 26 3.12 -5.52 1.39
N HIS A 27 3.46 -4.24 1.45
CA HIS A 27 3.40 -3.36 0.29
C HIS A 27 4.38 -3.82 -0.80
N LYS A 28 5.64 -4.11 -0.42
CA LYS A 28 6.65 -4.65 -1.35
C LYS A 28 6.17 -5.94 -2.01
N LYS A 29 5.62 -6.88 -1.24
CA LYS A 29 5.08 -8.15 -1.76
C LYS A 29 3.99 -7.90 -2.82
N LYS A 30 3.08 -6.95 -2.58
CA LYS A 30 2.02 -6.58 -3.53
C LYS A 30 2.60 -5.96 -4.80
N THR A 31 3.48 -4.97 -4.69
CA THR A 31 4.05 -4.26 -5.84
C THR A 31 5.01 -5.12 -6.67
N THR A 32 5.64 -6.14 -6.08
CA THR A 32 6.45 -7.12 -6.80
C THR A 32 5.63 -8.27 -7.41
N SER A 33 4.32 -8.34 -7.16
CA SER A 33 3.50 -9.42 -7.69
C SER A 33 3.32 -9.30 -9.21
N LEU A 34 3.27 -10.44 -9.91
CA LEU A 34 3.04 -10.48 -11.35
C LEU A 34 1.73 -9.78 -11.74
N ALA A 35 0.68 -9.95 -10.94
CA ALA A 35 -0.62 -9.30 -11.16
C ALA A 35 -0.51 -7.77 -11.15
N PHE A 36 0.26 -7.21 -10.19
CA PHE A 36 0.49 -5.77 -10.11
C PHE A 36 1.35 -5.27 -11.26
N GLN A 37 2.42 -6.00 -11.61
CA GLN A 37 3.28 -5.64 -12.74
C GLN A 37 2.50 -5.66 -14.06
N GLN A 38 1.62 -6.65 -14.25
CA GLN A 38 0.76 -6.76 -15.41
C GLN A 38 -0.25 -5.61 -15.47
N LEU A 39 -0.85 -5.25 -14.33
CA LEU A 39 -1.73 -4.08 -14.22
C LEU A 39 -1.00 -2.80 -14.65
N GLN A 40 0.18 -2.53 -14.08
CA GLN A 40 0.95 -1.33 -14.41
C GLN A 40 1.35 -1.30 -15.89
N LYS A 41 1.73 -2.45 -16.46
CA LYS A 41 2.07 -2.56 -17.88
C LYS A 41 0.87 -2.23 -18.77
N ASN A 42 -0.30 -2.78 -18.48
CA ASN A 42 -1.52 -2.48 -19.22
C ASN A 42 -1.92 -1.00 -19.08
N LEU A 43 -1.93 -0.46 -17.86
CA LEU A 43 -2.25 0.96 -17.63
C LEU A 43 -1.28 1.92 -18.33
N ALA A 44 0.01 1.57 -18.40
CA ALA A 44 0.99 2.39 -19.11
C ALA A 44 0.67 2.55 -20.60
N THR A 45 0.00 1.57 -21.23
CA THR A 45 -0.41 1.68 -22.66
C THR A 45 -1.44 2.78 -22.90
N VAL A 46 -2.21 3.14 -21.88
CA VAL A 46 -3.21 4.24 -21.91
C VAL A 46 -2.71 5.49 -21.18
N GLN A 47 -1.40 5.62 -20.94
CA GLN A 47 -0.79 6.73 -20.20
C GLN A 47 -1.36 6.91 -18.79
N LYS A 48 -1.70 5.80 -18.11
CA LYS A 48 -2.19 5.79 -16.73
C LYS A 48 -1.30 4.88 -15.86
N TYR A 49 -1.44 5.00 -14.55
CA TYR A 49 -0.83 4.07 -13.60
C TYR A 49 -1.72 3.90 -12.36
N TRP A 50 -1.52 2.80 -11.65
CA TRP A 50 -2.17 2.58 -10.38
C TRP A 50 -1.33 3.18 -9.25
N CYS A 51 -1.90 4.14 -8.52
CA CYS A 51 -1.30 4.76 -7.35
C CYS A 51 -1.75 4.00 -6.09
N GLU A 52 -0.79 3.36 -5.41
CA GLU A 52 -1.08 2.53 -4.25
C GLU A 52 -1.48 3.36 -3.03
N SER A 53 -0.82 4.51 -2.82
CA SER A 53 -1.10 5.37 -1.67
C SER A 53 -2.54 5.92 -1.66
N GLN A 54 -3.12 6.11 -2.85
CA GLN A 54 -4.48 6.63 -3.01
C GLN A 54 -5.50 5.57 -3.43
N SER A 55 -5.06 4.35 -3.77
CA SER A 55 -5.91 3.28 -4.30
C SER A 55 -6.74 3.71 -5.52
N ARG A 56 -6.11 4.45 -6.44
CA ARG A 56 -6.75 5.08 -7.60
C ARG A 56 -5.85 5.04 -8.82
N ILE A 57 -6.46 5.21 -9.99
CA ILE A 57 -5.75 5.32 -11.27
C ILE A 57 -5.51 6.80 -11.56
N LEU A 58 -4.25 7.14 -11.82
CA LEU A 58 -3.81 8.50 -12.13
C LEU A 58 -3.13 8.53 -13.51
N HIS A 59 -2.95 9.74 -14.05
CA HIS A 59 -2.18 9.92 -15.29
C HIS A 59 -0.69 9.67 -15.04
N LEU A 60 -0.05 8.98 -15.98
CA LEU A 60 1.37 8.65 -15.90
C LEU A 60 2.19 9.89 -16.27
N GLU A 61 2.77 10.55 -15.27
CA GLU A 61 3.81 11.56 -15.48
C GLU A 61 5.21 10.94 -15.34
N GLU A 62 6.22 11.53 -15.99
CA GLU A 62 7.62 11.26 -15.68
C GLU A 62 7.82 11.43 -14.16
N THR A 63 8.27 10.38 -13.47
CA THR A 63 8.45 10.28 -12.00
C THR A 63 7.24 9.90 -11.14
N SER A 64 6.03 9.76 -11.69
CA SER A 64 4.83 9.47 -10.88
C SER A 64 4.95 8.21 -9.99
N ALA A 65 5.43 7.09 -10.54
CA ALA A 65 5.56 5.84 -9.79
C ALA A 65 6.65 5.91 -8.70
N ALA A 66 7.75 6.63 -8.96
CA ALA A 66 8.82 6.83 -7.97
C ALA A 66 8.34 7.73 -6.82
N LYS A 67 7.61 8.80 -7.14
CA LYS A 67 6.99 9.70 -6.15
C LYS A 67 5.99 8.97 -5.25
N ASP A 68 5.14 8.10 -5.82
CA ASP A 68 4.20 7.29 -5.03
C ASP A 68 4.93 6.37 -4.04
N GLN A 69 6.01 5.72 -4.50
CA GLN A 69 6.82 4.85 -3.64
C GLN A 69 7.53 5.63 -2.52
N GLU A 70 8.07 6.82 -2.81
CA GLU A 70 8.69 7.66 -1.80
C GLU A 70 7.67 8.23 -0.80
N ALA A 71 6.50 8.65 -1.28
CA ALA A 71 5.41 9.12 -0.42
C ALA A 71 4.94 8.02 0.54
N PHE A 72 4.82 6.78 0.06
CA PHE A 72 4.49 5.62 0.89
C PHE A 72 5.58 5.36 1.95
N LYS A 73 6.85 5.32 1.56
CA LYS A 73 7.98 5.11 2.50
C LYS A 73 8.03 6.19 3.56
N THR A 74 7.91 7.46 3.15
CA THR A 74 7.95 8.61 4.06
C THR A 74 6.80 8.54 5.05
N SER A 75 5.58 8.30 4.58
CA SER A 75 4.40 8.14 5.44
C SER A 75 4.57 6.99 6.43
N LEU A 76 5.11 5.86 5.96
CA LEU A 76 5.36 4.69 6.81
C LEU A 76 6.43 4.97 7.88
N TYR A 77 7.51 5.66 7.55
CA TYR A 77 8.55 5.99 8.52
C TYR A 77 8.09 7.01 9.55
N VAL A 78 7.33 8.03 9.13
CA VAL A 78 6.75 9.02 10.05
C VAL A 78 5.78 8.32 11.01
N MET A 79 4.84 7.55 10.48
CA MET A 79 3.86 6.80 11.28
C MET A 79 4.54 5.78 12.20
N GLY A 80 5.49 5.01 11.68
CA GLY A 80 6.22 4.00 12.43
C GLY A 80 7.07 4.59 13.56
N SER A 81 7.72 5.73 13.32
CA SER A 81 8.51 6.44 14.35
C SER A 81 7.60 7.01 15.44
N LEU A 82 6.47 7.62 15.06
CA LEU A 82 5.47 8.12 16.00
C LEU A 82 4.90 7.00 16.88
N PHE A 83 4.51 5.88 16.27
CA PHE A 83 3.98 4.73 17.00
C PHE A 83 5.03 3.98 17.81
N ALA A 84 6.30 4.00 17.40
CA ALA A 84 7.38 3.47 18.24
C ALA A 84 7.52 4.32 19.52
N PHE A 85 7.48 5.65 19.40
CA PHE A 85 7.54 6.55 20.55
C PHE A 85 6.38 6.33 21.55
N MET A 86 5.22 5.91 21.06
CA MET A 86 4.07 5.56 21.90
C MET A 86 4.11 4.14 22.49
N SER A 87 5.18 3.36 22.22
CA SER A 87 5.39 2.00 22.74
C SER A 87 4.14 1.11 22.51
N TRP A 88 3.59 0.50 23.56
CA TRP A 88 2.42 -0.40 23.48
C TRP A 88 1.18 0.23 22.84
N ALA A 89 0.89 1.50 23.18
CA ALA A 89 -0.26 2.19 22.58
C ALA A 89 -0.06 2.34 21.06
N GLY A 90 1.13 2.72 20.64
CA GLY A 90 1.47 2.82 19.23
C GLY A 90 1.46 1.47 18.51
N PHE A 91 1.94 0.40 19.15
CA PHE A 91 1.82 -0.96 18.60
C PHE A 91 0.37 -1.35 18.31
N MET A 92 -0.55 -1.10 19.26
CA MET A 92 -1.97 -1.39 19.08
C MET A 92 -2.57 -0.59 17.92
N PHE A 93 -2.28 0.71 17.82
CA PHE A 93 -2.70 1.52 16.67
C PHE A 93 -2.12 1.01 15.36
N ASN A 94 -0.83 0.65 15.34
CA ASN A 94 -0.17 0.14 14.14
C ASN A 94 -0.79 -1.17 13.66
N MET A 95 -1.19 -2.04 14.59
CA MET A 95 -1.94 -3.28 14.29
C MET A 95 -3.33 -2.99 13.72
N ILE A 96 -4.05 -2.01 14.27
CA ILE A 96 -5.37 -1.58 13.74
C ILE A 96 -5.20 -1.05 12.31
N VAL A 97 -4.21 -0.20 12.07
CA VAL A 97 -3.91 0.32 10.73
C VAL A 97 -3.58 -0.82 9.77
N LEU A 98 -2.74 -1.78 10.20
CA LEU A 98 -2.38 -2.95 9.38
C LEU A 98 -3.60 -3.82 9.03
N ALA A 99 -4.48 -4.07 10.00
CA ALA A 99 -5.71 -4.82 9.77
C ALA A 99 -6.65 -4.04 8.83
N SER A 100 -6.76 -2.73 9.02
CA SER A 100 -7.62 -1.85 8.23
C SER A 100 -7.19 -1.82 6.76
N THR A 101 -5.93 -1.50 6.48
CA THR A 101 -5.40 -1.41 5.10
C THR A 101 -5.47 -2.73 4.35
N ARG A 102 -5.53 -3.86 5.05
CA ARG A 102 -5.54 -5.20 4.43
C ARG A 102 -6.89 -5.88 4.35
N LYS A 103 -7.86 -5.51 5.19
CA LYS A 103 -9.16 -6.20 5.21
C LYS A 103 -10.36 -5.27 5.12
N LEU A 104 -10.27 -4.04 5.62
CA LEU A 104 -11.44 -3.18 5.82
C LEU A 104 -11.48 -1.99 4.85
N ALA A 105 -10.31 -1.48 4.45
CA ALA A 105 -10.19 -0.28 3.63
C ALA A 105 -9.93 -0.57 2.13
N ILE A 106 -9.94 -1.83 1.70
CA ILE A 106 -9.79 -2.16 0.27
C ILE A 106 -11.05 -1.67 -0.45
N SER A 107 -10.90 -0.65 -1.28
CA SER A 107 -12.01 -0.07 -2.02
C SER A 107 -12.66 -1.11 -2.94
N ARG A 108 -13.98 -1.01 -3.15
CA ARG A 108 -14.67 -1.86 -4.15
C ARG A 108 -14.04 -1.73 -5.53
N PHE A 109 -13.57 -0.52 -5.85
CA PHE A 109 -12.85 -0.22 -7.08
C PHE A 109 -11.55 -1.03 -7.20
N GLU A 110 -10.71 -1.03 -6.16
CA GLU A 110 -9.49 -1.84 -6.12
C GLU A 110 -9.82 -3.33 -6.28
N GLN A 111 -10.85 -3.84 -5.60
CA GLN A 111 -11.26 -5.24 -5.73
C GLN A 111 -11.66 -5.58 -7.18
N LYS A 112 -12.46 -4.71 -7.83
CA LYS A 112 -12.85 -4.88 -9.24
C LYS A 112 -11.64 -4.87 -10.17
N ILE A 113 -10.74 -3.89 -10.02
CA ILE A 113 -9.54 -3.74 -10.87
C ILE A 113 -8.64 -4.96 -10.76
N PHE A 114 -8.32 -5.41 -9.54
CA PHE A 114 -7.44 -6.55 -9.34
C PHE A 114 -8.08 -7.90 -9.70
N ALA A 115 -9.42 -8.01 -9.71
CA ALA A 115 -10.13 -9.18 -10.20
C ALA A 115 -10.26 -9.22 -11.74
N SER A 116 -10.14 -8.06 -12.39
CA SER A 116 -10.30 -7.91 -13.84
C SER A 116 -9.17 -8.57 -14.64
N ASP A 117 -9.35 -8.61 -15.95
CA ASP A 117 -8.34 -9.13 -16.88
C ASP A 117 -7.10 -8.24 -17.00
N LEU A 118 -7.15 -7.00 -16.49
CA LEU A 118 -5.99 -6.08 -16.43
C LEU A 118 -4.80 -6.69 -15.69
N CYS A 119 -5.03 -7.59 -14.74
CA CYS A 119 -3.99 -8.25 -13.95
C CYS A 119 -3.53 -9.61 -14.53
N LYS A 120 -4.17 -10.12 -15.59
CA LYS A 120 -3.99 -11.52 -16.03
C LYS A 120 -3.27 -11.66 -17.36
N LYS A 121 -3.55 -10.77 -18.32
CA LYS A 121 -3.04 -10.86 -19.70
C LYS A 121 -2.72 -9.48 -20.26
N ASN A 122 -1.95 -9.46 -21.35
CA ASN A 122 -1.76 -8.21 -22.10
C ASN A 122 -3.05 -7.89 -22.87
N LEU A 123 -3.49 -6.65 -22.78
CA LEU A 123 -4.74 -6.19 -23.41
C LEU A 123 -4.44 -5.09 -24.42
N SER A 124 -5.33 -4.94 -25.39
CA SER A 124 -5.33 -3.80 -26.30
C SER A 124 -5.84 -2.54 -25.61
N ARG A 125 -5.52 -1.38 -26.19
CA ARG A 125 -5.95 -0.07 -25.66
C ARG A 125 -7.47 0.02 -25.48
N ALA A 126 -8.23 -0.48 -26.45
CA ALA A 126 -9.70 -0.46 -26.42
C ALA A 126 -10.26 -1.31 -25.28
N GLU A 127 -9.77 -2.54 -25.10
CA GLU A 127 -10.19 -3.43 -24.01
C GLU A 127 -9.86 -2.84 -22.63
N ILE A 128 -8.71 -2.16 -22.50
CA ILE A 128 -8.33 -1.50 -21.25
C ILE A 128 -9.31 -0.38 -20.91
N GLU A 129 -9.61 0.50 -21.87
CA GLU A 129 -10.54 1.61 -21.64
C GLU A 129 -11.97 1.13 -21.33
N GLU A 130 -12.41 0.01 -21.90
CA GLU A 130 -13.69 -0.63 -21.58
C GLU A 130 -13.73 -1.14 -20.13
N ILE A 131 -12.73 -1.94 -19.71
CA ILE A 131 -12.66 -2.47 -18.34
C ILE A 131 -12.59 -1.34 -17.31
N LEU A 132 -11.87 -0.25 -17.61
CA LEU A 132 -11.77 0.90 -16.72
C LEU A 132 -13.12 1.59 -16.50
N LYS A 133 -13.92 1.77 -17.57
CA LYS A 133 -15.28 2.33 -17.46
C LYS A 133 -16.18 1.43 -16.62
N ASP A 134 -16.11 0.12 -16.81
CA ASP A 134 -16.90 -0.86 -16.04
C ASP A 134 -16.52 -0.89 -14.55
N CYS A 135 -15.26 -0.60 -14.24
CA CYS A 135 -14.79 -0.53 -12.87
C CYS A 135 -15.18 0.77 -12.16
N GLU A 136 -15.23 1.89 -12.90
CA GLU A 136 -15.62 3.21 -12.39
C GLU A 136 -17.14 3.37 -12.17
N GLY A 137 -17.97 2.60 -12.89
CA GLY A 137 -19.42 2.49 -12.69
C GLY A 137 -19.84 1.64 -11.50
#